data_AF-A0A9D0Q343-F1
#
_entry.id   AF-A0A9D0Q343-F1
#
_cell.length_a   1.000
_cell.length_b   1.000
_cell.length_c   1.000
_cell.angle_alpha   90.00
_cell.angle_beta   90.00
_cell.angle_gamma   90.00
#
_symmetry.space_group_name_H-M   'P 1'
#
loop_
_entity.id
_entity.type
_entity.pdbx_description
1 polymer ?
#
loop_
_entity_poly.entity_id
_entity_poly.type
_entity_poly.pdbx_seq_one_letter_code
_entity_poly.pdbx_strand_id
1 'polypeptide(L)' 'QQVYIFEFKVIEGEQADGTALQQIKDKQYATKYDNEQQKIFLIGIEFSKVTRNIVGFEWALY' A
#
# COMPACT_ATOMS: atom_id res chain seq x y z
N GLN A 1 4.65 8.29 18.06
CA GLN A 1 4.35 6.91 17.61
C GLN A 1 4.30 6.89 16.08
N GLN A 2 4.48 5.74 15.44
CA GLN A 2 4.42 5.62 13.97
C GLN A 2 3.48 4.47 13.63
N VAL A 3 2.62 4.66 12.64
CA VAL A 3 1.70 3.65 12.14
C VAL A 3 2.05 3.35 10.69
N TYR A 4 2.10 2.06 10.38
CA TYR A 4 2.38 1.56 9.05
C TYR A 4 1.19 0.72 8.60
N ILE A 5 0.57 1.12 7.50
CA ILE A 5 -0.58 0.42 6.92
C ILE A 5 -0.14 -0.13 5.58
N PHE A 6 -0.27 -1.44 5.43
CA PHE A 6 0.16 -2.17 4.23
C PHE A 6 -1.06 -2.65 3.45
N GLU A 7 -1.03 -2.46 2.15
CA GLU A 7 -1.93 -3.11 1.20
C GLU A 7 -1.11 -3.99 0.27
N PHE A 8 -1.48 -5.27 0.23
CA PHE A 8 -0.85 -6.26 -0.64
C PHE A 8 -1.80 -6.64 -1.76
N LYS A 9 -1.31 -6.58 -3.00
CA LYS A 9 -2.06 -7.00 -4.16
C LYS A 9 -1.29 -8.03 -4.97
N VAL A 10 -2.00 -9.05 -5.41
CA VAL A 10 -1.46 -10.03 -6.36
C VAL A 10 -2.07 -9.72 -7.72
N ILE A 11 -1.22 -9.46 -8.70
CA ILE A 11 -1.62 -9.15 -10.08
C ILE A 11 -1.31 -10.32 -11.01
N GLU A 12 -2.09 -10.43 -12.08
CA GLU A 12 -1.91 -11.46 -13.11
C GLU A 12 -0.73 -11.15 -14.05
N GLY A 13 -0.32 -9.88 -14.16
CA GLY A 13 0.76 -9.42 -15.04
C GLY A 13 2.15 -9.47 -14.41
N GLU A 14 3.18 -9.12 -15.19
CA GLU A 14 4.58 -9.02 -14.73
C GLU A 14 4.98 -7.61 -14.28
N GLN A 15 4.17 -6.60 -14.58
CA GLN A 15 4.43 -5.19 -14.27
C GLN A 15 3.39 -4.66 -13.31
N ALA A 16 3.84 -3.86 -12.34
CA ALA A 16 2.96 -3.14 -11.42
C ALA A 16 1.89 -2.32 -12.16
N ASP A 17 0.68 -2.27 -11.59
CA ASP A 17 -0.40 -1.40 -12.05
C ASP A 17 -0.61 -0.18 -11.13
N GLY A 18 0.13 -0.11 -10.00
CA GLY A 18 0.12 1.03 -9.06
C GLY A 18 -1.20 1.15 -8.27
N THR A 19 -2.03 0.12 -8.31
CA THR A 19 -3.35 0.15 -7.70
C THR A 19 -3.32 -0.14 -6.20
N ALA A 20 -2.27 -0.77 -5.67
CA ALA A 20 -2.18 -1.09 -4.25
C ALA A 20 -2.17 0.18 -3.36
N LEU A 21 -1.35 1.18 -3.71
CA LEU A 21 -1.28 2.43 -2.95
C LEU A 21 -2.53 3.30 -3.13
N GLN A 22 -3.20 3.22 -4.28
CA GLN A 22 -4.47 3.91 -4.48
C GLN A 22 -5.59 3.27 -3.65
N GLN A 23 -5.65 1.94 -3.63
CA GLN A 23 -6.65 1.17 -2.88
C GLN A 23 -6.61 1.49 -1.37
N ILE A 24 -5.43 1.57 -0.78
CA ILE A 24 -5.29 1.91 0.66
C ILE A 24 -5.77 3.33 0.98
N LYS A 25 -5.57 4.28 0.06
CA LYS A 25 -6.08 5.66 0.19
C LYS A 25 -7.60 5.69 0.08
N ASP A 26 -8.15 5.01 -0.92
CA ASP A 26 -9.60 4.97 -1.18
C ASP A 26 -10.39 4.31 -0.04
N LYS A 27 -9.78 3.34 0.65
CA LYS A 27 -10.37 2.67 1.82
C LYS A 27 -10.30 3.49 3.10
N GLN A 28 -9.55 4.60 3.11
CA GLN A 28 -9.42 5.51 4.25
C GLN A 28 -9.04 4.80 5.56
N TYR A 29 -8.21 3.75 5.49
CA TYR A 29 -7.84 2.97 6.68
C TYR A 29 -7.11 3.81 7.73
N ALA A 30 -6.36 4.82 7.28
CA ALA A 30 -5.61 5.71 8.14
C ALA A 30 -6.49 6.60 9.03
N THR A 31 -7.74 6.88 8.66
CA THR A 31 -8.64 7.71 9.48
C THR A 31 -8.87 7.12 10.88
N LYS A 32 -8.80 5.79 11.04
CA LYS A 32 -8.93 5.11 12.35
C LYS A 32 -7.75 5.38 13.28
N TYR A 33 -6.64 5.81 12.71
CA TYR A 33 -5.37 6.05 13.37
C TYR A 33 -5.03 7.54 13.32
N ASP A 34 -5.94 8.40 12.88
CA ASP A 34 -5.68 9.84 12.83
C ASP A 34 -5.81 10.42 14.24
N ASN A 35 -4.70 10.35 14.98
CA ASN A 35 -4.50 11.07 16.22
C ASN A 35 -3.32 12.04 15.98
N GLU A 36 -3.46 13.29 16.42
CA GLU A 36 -2.70 14.47 15.97
C GLU A 36 -1.15 14.40 16.12
N GLN A 37 -0.60 13.30 16.64
CA GLN A 37 0.83 13.16 16.95
C GLN A 37 1.50 11.93 16.34
N GLN A 38 0.85 11.17 15.45
CA GLN A 38 1.48 10.01 14.82
C GLN A 38 1.62 10.14 13.30
N LYS A 39 2.83 9.82 12.81
CA LYS A 39 3.07 9.67 11.38
C LYS A 39 2.42 8.38 10.91
N ILE A 40 1.62 8.46 9.86
CA ILE A 40 0.96 7.30 9.25
C ILE A 40 1.55 7.11 7.86
N PHE A 41 2.19 5.96 7.66
CA PHE A 41 2.77 5.56 6.38
C PHE A 41 1.81 4.58 5.70
N LEU A 42 1.47 4.88 4.46
CA LEU A 42 0.72 3.99 3.57
C LEU A 42 1.72 3.31 2.65
N ILE A 43 1.68 1.98 2.58
CA ILE A 43 2.61 1.17 1.78
C ILE A 43 1.80 0.23 0.90
N GLY A 44 1.93 0.39 -0.42
CA GLY A 44 1.36 -0.50 -1.42
C GLY A 44 2.42 -1.44 -1.98
N ILE A 45 2.13 -2.74 -1.98
CA ILE A 45 3.04 -3.77 -2.50
C ILE A 45 2.28 -4.65 -3.50
N GLU A 46 2.87 -4.85 -4.67
CA GLU A 46 2.30 -5.63 -5.76
C GLU A 46 3.18 -6.83 -6.09
N PHE A 47 2.58 -8.02 -6.10
CA PHE A 47 3.22 -9.27 -6.45
C PHE A 47 2.69 -9.78 -7.79
N SER A 48 3.59 -10.19 -8.67
CA SER A 48 3.20 -10.89 -9.90
C SER A 48 2.97 -12.37 -9.64
N LYS A 49 1.86 -12.93 -10.11
CA LYS A 49 1.66 -14.40 -10.12
C LYS A 49 2.61 -15.12 -11.07
N VAL A 50 3.05 -14.44 -12.13
CA VAL A 50 3.90 -15.00 -13.18
C VAL A 50 5.32 -15.16 -12.66
N THR A 51 5.92 -14.07 -12.20
CA THR A 51 7.32 -14.08 -11.73
C THR A 51 7.44 -14.51 -10.27
N ARG A 52 6.32 -14.55 -9.52
CA ARG A 52 6.26 -14.82 -8.08
C ARG A 52 7.17 -13.91 -7.27
N ASN A 53 7.27 -12.65 -7.71
CA ASN A 53 8.14 -11.65 -7.12
C ASN A 53 7.38 -10.32 -6.93
N ILE A 54 7.96 -9.41 -6.13
CA ILE A 54 7.50 -8.04 -6.01
C ILE A 54 7.79 -7.32 -7.32
N VAL A 55 6.76 -6.72 -7.89
CA VAL A 55 6.83 -5.96 -9.15
C VAL A 55 6.44 -4.50 -8.97
N GLY A 56 5.84 -4.15 -7.83
CA GLY A 56 5.52 -2.78 -7.44
C GLY A 56 5.72 -2.55 -5.96
N PHE A 57 6.32 -1.41 -5.62
CA PHE A 57 6.46 -0.92 -4.26
C PHE A 57 6.31 0.60 -4.27
N GLU A 58 5.29 1.09 -3.56
CA GLU A 58 5.04 2.52 -3.43
C GLU A 58 4.66 2.86 -1.99
N TRP A 59 4.96 4.09 -1.58
CA TRP A 59 4.58 4.57 -0.27
C TRP A 59 4.18 6.04 -0.30
N ALA A 60 3.36 6.44 0.65
CA ALA A 60 2.97 7.82 0.90
C ALA A 60 2.83 8.08 2.39
N LEU A 61 2.96 9.35 2.78
CA LEU A 61 2.46 9.82 4.08
C LEU A 61 0.96 10.13 3.91
N TYR A 62 0.16 9.66 4.85
CA TYR A 62 -1.25 10.03 4.98
C TYR A 62 -1.38 11.40 5.65
#